data_AF-A0A0F8VHY2-F1
#
_entry.id   AF-A0A0F8VHY2-F1
#
_cell.length_a   1.000
_cell.length_b   1.000
_cell.length_c   1.000
_cell.angle_alpha   90.00
_cell.angle_beta   90.00
_cell.angle_gamma   90.00
#
_symmetry.space_group_name_H-M   'P 1'
#
loop_
_entity.id
_entity.type
_entity.pdbx_description
1 polymer ?
#
loop_
_entity_poly.entity_id
_entity_poly.type
_entity_poly.pdbx_seq_one_letter_code
_entity_poly.pdbx_strand_id
1 'polypeptide(L)'
;MTSITVYDGNDTIGGNKIYIEENGKGLFLDFGMNFKKYGEFFQEYISPRKPRGIHDLIHLNLIPKLNIYRTDLIPTDLNVSSFPTKNINGLLLSHAHMDHCGNIGLLKPDFPIIASPFTIMLLKAMLDTSSA
;
A
#
# COMPACT_ATOMS: atom_id res chain seq x y z
N MET A 1 10.84 17.13 -15.19
CA MET A 1 9.78 17.83 -14.43
C MET A 1 9.49 16.99 -13.21
N THR A 2 9.48 17.61 -12.04
CA THR A 2 9.17 16.93 -10.77
C THR A 2 7.66 16.97 -10.55
N SER A 3 7.05 15.85 -10.17
CA SER A 3 5.62 15.76 -9.88
C SER A 3 5.37 15.07 -8.55
N ILE A 4 4.27 15.46 -7.90
CA ILE A 4 3.80 14.87 -6.65
C ILE A 4 2.34 14.46 -6.88
N THR A 5 2.03 13.19 -6.60
CA THR A 5 0.67 12.65 -6.65
C THR A 5 0.32 12.10 -5.28
N VAL A 6 -0.74 12.62 -4.66
CA VAL A 6 -1.26 12.10 -3.39
C VAL A 6 -2.40 11.15 -3.69
N TYR A 7 -2.20 9.85 -3.43
CA TYR A 7 -3.23 8.84 -3.66
C TYR A 7 -4.18 8.67 -2.48
N ASP A 8 -3.71 8.96 -1.27
CA ASP A 8 -4.48 8.81 -0.03
C ASP A 8 -3.80 9.57 1.12
N GLY A 9 -4.54 9.84 2.20
CA GLY A 9 -4.04 10.55 3.39
C GLY A 9 -4.03 12.09 3.29
N ASN A 10 -4.63 12.69 2.26
CA ASN A 10 -4.72 14.15 2.12
C ASN A 10 -5.81 14.80 2.98
N ASP A 11 -6.83 14.04 3.40
CA ASP A 11 -8.02 14.52 4.12
C ASP A 11 -8.32 13.71 5.39
N THR A 12 -7.38 12.84 5.79
CA THR A 12 -7.54 11.85 6.85
C THR A 12 -6.25 11.69 7.63
N ILE A 13 -6.34 11.44 8.94
CA ILE A 13 -5.17 11.01 9.73
C ILE A 13 -4.86 9.57 9.35
N GLY A 14 -3.78 9.39 8.60
CA GLY A 14 -3.28 8.09 8.22
C GLY A 14 -3.71 7.60 6.84
N GLY A 15 -3.08 6.51 6.39
CA GLY A 15 -3.26 5.95 5.04
C GLY A 15 -2.33 6.56 4.00
N ASN A 16 -1.23 7.17 4.44
CA ASN A 16 -0.31 7.93 3.59
C ASN A 16 0.18 7.10 2.40
N LYS A 17 -0.06 7.64 1.19
CA LYS A 17 0.39 7.07 -0.09
C LYS A 17 0.73 8.23 -1.03
N ILE A 18 1.97 8.69 -0.99
CA ILE A 18 2.42 9.84 -1.79
C ILE A 18 3.45 9.34 -2.79
N TYR A 19 3.24 9.64 -4.07
CA TYR A 19 4.18 9.30 -5.13
C TYR A 19 4.89 10.55 -5.62
N ILE A 20 6.21 10.51 -5.63
CA ILE A 20 7.07 11.57 -6.15
C ILE A 20 7.79 11.02 -7.37
N GLU A 21 7.77 11.77 -8.47
CA GLU A 21 8.45 11.38 -9.70
C GLU A 21 9.34 12.52 -10.21
N GLU A 22 10.57 12.17 -10.56
CA GLU A 22 11.53 13.07 -11.18
C GLU A 22 12.34 12.32 -12.25
N ASN A 23 12.41 12.87 -13.46
CA ASN A 23 13.17 12.31 -14.58
C ASN A 23 12.83 10.83 -14.87
N GLY A 24 11.53 10.49 -14.77
CA GLY A 24 11.01 9.15 -14.97
C GLY A 24 11.38 8.17 -13.86
N LYS A 25 11.98 8.61 -12.75
CA LYS A 25 12.26 7.80 -11.56
C LYS A 25 11.27 8.18 -10.47
N GLY A 26 10.63 7.19 -9.86
CA GLY A 26 9.59 7.42 -8.88
C GLY A 26 9.85 6.73 -7.56
N LEU A 27 9.44 7.39 -6.48
CA LEU A 27 9.46 6.86 -5.13
C LEU A 27 8.06 7.00 -4.52
N PHE A 28 7.66 5.98 -3.76
CA PHE A 28 6.57 6.14 -2.81
C PHE A 28 7.11 6.63 -1.47
N LEU A 29 6.43 7.57 -0.85
CA LEU A 29 6.54 7.87 0.56
C LEU A 29 5.37 7.18 1.27
N ASP A 30 5.71 6.19 2.09
CA ASP A 30 4.78 5.30 2.78
C ASP A 30 3.82 4.54 1.85
N PHE A 31 3.15 3.52 2.42
CA PHE A 31 2.01 2.88 1.79
C PHE A 31 1.06 2.34 2.86
N GLY A 32 0.41 3.26 3.55
CA GLY A 32 -0.31 3.00 4.78
C GLY A 32 -1.76 2.54 4.62
N MET A 33 -2.34 2.07 5.72
CA MET A 33 -3.77 1.77 5.82
C MET A 33 -4.56 3.03 6.23
N ASN A 34 -5.59 3.39 5.46
CA ASN A 34 -6.50 4.47 5.84
C ASN A 34 -7.58 3.91 6.77
N PHE A 35 -7.37 4.01 8.09
CA PHE A 35 -8.28 3.44 9.09
C PHE A 35 -9.72 3.96 8.99
N LYS A 36 -9.90 5.23 8.62
CA LYS A 36 -11.23 5.82 8.44
C LYS A 36 -11.97 5.12 7.30
N LYS A 37 -11.36 5.00 6.12
CA LYS A 37 -11.96 4.33 4.96
C LYS A 37 -12.17 2.84 5.20
N TYR A 38 -11.21 2.16 5.82
CA TYR A 38 -11.38 0.73 6.16
C TYR A 38 -12.55 0.55 7.13
N GLY A 39 -12.67 1.45 8.10
CA GLY A 39 -13.78 1.48 9.05
C GLY A 39 -15.14 1.84 8.44
N GLU A 40 -15.24 2.23 7.16
CA GLU A 40 -16.55 2.39 6.50
C GLU A 40 -17.13 1.05 6.02
N PHE A 41 -16.28 0.03 5.83
CA PHE A 41 -16.66 -1.25 5.23
C PHE A 41 -16.36 -2.46 6.12
N PHE A 42 -15.28 -2.40 6.89
CA PHE A 42 -14.77 -3.50 7.71
C PHE A 42 -14.85 -3.10 9.19
N GLN A 43 -16.06 -3.11 9.74
CA GLN A 43 -16.29 -2.93 11.18
C GLN A 43 -16.78 -4.21 11.84
N GLU A 44 -16.47 -4.31 13.13
CA GLU A 44 -16.91 -5.39 14.02
C GLU A 44 -16.55 -6.78 13.48
N TYR A 45 -17.53 -7.47 12.89
CA TYR A 45 -17.42 -8.85 12.41
C TYR A 45 -17.19 -8.95 10.90
N ILE A 46 -17.22 -7.82 10.17
CA ILE A 46 -16.99 -7.79 8.72
C ILE A 46 -15.50 -7.61 8.46
N SER A 47 -14.90 -8.58 7.77
CA SER A 47 -13.49 -8.56 7.38
C SER A 47 -13.32 -8.69 5.87
N PRO A 48 -12.18 -8.26 5.31
CA PRO A 48 -11.87 -8.51 3.92
C PRO A 48 -11.96 -10.00 3.60
N ARG A 49 -12.56 -10.33 2.46
CA ARG A 49 -12.64 -11.71 1.98
C ARG A 49 -11.26 -12.15 1.55
N LYS A 50 -10.50 -12.83 2.44
CA LYS A 50 -9.11 -13.26 2.19
C LYS A 50 -8.90 -13.90 0.79
N PRO A 51 -9.78 -14.79 0.27
CA PRO A 51 -9.59 -15.39 -1.06
C PRO A 51 -9.71 -14.40 -2.23
N ARG A 52 -10.21 -13.19 -2.00
CA ARG A 52 -10.39 -12.14 -3.03
C ARG A 52 -9.18 -11.23 -3.16
N GLY A 53 -8.13 -11.42 -2.37
CA GLY A 53 -6.89 -10.64 -2.45
C GLY A 53 -7.17 -9.13 -2.46
N ILE A 54 -6.67 -8.42 -3.48
CA ILE A 54 -6.86 -6.96 -3.60
C ILE A 54 -8.20 -6.53 -4.22
N HIS A 55 -9.05 -7.47 -4.68
CA HIS A 55 -10.27 -7.13 -5.42
C HIS A 55 -11.17 -6.17 -4.65
N ASP A 56 -11.46 -6.47 -3.39
CA ASP A 56 -12.35 -5.63 -2.58
C ASP A 56 -11.69 -4.30 -2.26
N LEU A 57 -10.39 -4.30 -1.99
CA LEU A 57 -9.63 -3.08 -1.73
C LEU A 57 -9.66 -2.11 -2.93
N ILE A 58 -9.58 -2.63 -4.15
CA ILE A 58 -9.68 -1.85 -5.39
C ILE A 58 -11.11 -1.34 -5.63
N HIS A 59 -12.12 -2.17 -5.42
CA HIS A 59 -13.52 -1.80 -5.65
C HIS A 59 -14.03 -0.78 -4.63
N LEU A 60 -13.59 -0.90 -3.38
CA LEU A 60 -13.93 0.01 -2.28
C LEU A 60 -13.02 1.25 -2.23
N ASN A 61 -12.10 1.42 -3.20
CA ASN A 61 -11.13 2.52 -3.26
C ASN A 61 -10.28 2.68 -1.97
N LEU A 62 -9.95 1.55 -1.33
CA LEU A 62 -9.08 1.49 -0.15
C LEU A 62 -7.59 1.53 -0.52
N ILE A 63 -7.28 1.14 -1.76
CA ILE A 63 -5.96 1.26 -2.38
C ILE A 63 -6.10 1.85 -3.78
N PRO A 64 -5.10 2.58 -4.31
CA PRO A 64 -5.21 3.23 -5.62
C PRO A 64 -5.27 2.22 -6.76
N LYS A 65 -6.01 2.54 -7.83
CA LYS A 65 -6.13 1.72 -9.04
C LYS A 65 -4.86 1.83 -9.89
N LEU A 66 -3.83 1.06 -9.53
CA LEU A 66 -2.50 1.06 -10.13
C LEU A 66 -2.04 -0.37 -10.43
N ASN A 67 -1.18 -0.55 -11.45
CA ASN A 67 -0.56 -1.84 -11.78
C ASN A 67 0.78 -2.06 -11.03
N ILE A 68 0.73 -2.01 -9.71
CA ILE A 68 1.92 -2.04 -8.82
C ILE A 68 1.84 -3.13 -7.74
N TYR A 69 0.77 -3.92 -7.75
CA TYR A 69 0.50 -4.93 -6.74
C TYR A 69 1.05 -6.30 -7.12
N ARG A 70 1.26 -7.15 -6.12
CA ARG A 70 1.71 -8.53 -6.32
C ARG A 70 0.70 -9.32 -7.13
N THR A 71 1.19 -10.15 -8.04
CA THR A 71 0.34 -10.93 -8.94
C THR A 71 -0.43 -12.03 -8.22
N ASP A 72 0.10 -12.59 -7.12
CA ASP A 72 -0.56 -13.63 -6.32
C ASP A 72 -1.78 -13.13 -5.53
N LEU A 73 -1.94 -11.81 -5.40
CA LEU A 73 -3.11 -11.18 -4.75
C LEU A 73 -4.18 -10.73 -5.75
N ILE A 74 -3.97 -10.93 -7.06
CA ILE A 74 -4.89 -10.50 -8.12
C ILE A 74 -5.77 -11.70 -8.53
N PRO A 75 -7.07 -11.68 -8.23
CA PRO A 75 -7.96 -12.73 -8.70
C PRO A 75 -8.23 -12.61 -10.21
N THR A 76 -8.63 -13.72 -10.83
CA THR A 76 -8.79 -13.84 -12.29
C THR A 76 -9.83 -12.91 -12.89
N ASP A 77 -10.81 -12.45 -12.10
CA ASP A 77 -11.87 -11.53 -12.49
C ASP A 77 -11.52 -10.05 -12.26
N LEU A 78 -10.29 -9.74 -11.83
CA LEU A 78 -9.81 -8.36 -11.65
C LEU A 78 -8.79 -7.97 -12.74
N ASN A 79 -9.18 -7.07 -13.65
CA ASN A 79 -8.32 -6.58 -14.73
C ASN A 79 -7.40 -5.42 -14.29
N VAL A 80 -6.33 -5.73 -13.55
CA VAL A 80 -5.32 -4.74 -13.10
C VAL A 80 -4.45 -4.20 -14.24
N SER A 81 -4.30 -4.93 -15.35
CA SER A 81 -3.46 -4.48 -16.47
C SER A 81 -4.03 -3.25 -17.20
N SER A 82 -5.32 -2.97 -17.02
CA SER A 82 -5.96 -1.74 -17.49
C SER A 82 -5.60 -0.50 -16.68
N PHE A 83 -5.03 -0.66 -15.47
CA PHE A 83 -4.67 0.45 -14.60
C PHE A 83 -3.30 1.04 -14.95
N PRO A 84 -3.09 2.35 -14.71
CA PRO A 84 -1.81 2.98 -14.97
C PRO A 84 -0.69 2.32 -14.15
N THR A 85 0.45 2.12 -14.80
CA THR A 85 1.70 1.74 -14.15
C THR A 85 2.43 2.98 -13.65
N LYS A 86 3.40 2.78 -12.75
CA LYS A 86 4.32 3.80 -12.27
C LYS A 86 5.75 3.24 -12.27
N ASN A 87 6.72 4.07 -12.62
CA ASN A 87 8.12 3.68 -12.45
C ASN A 87 8.46 3.86 -10.97
N ILE A 88 8.53 2.74 -10.24
CA ILE A 88 8.80 2.73 -8.80
C ILE A 88 10.19 2.15 -8.60
N ASN A 89 11.12 3.01 -8.17
CA ASN A 89 12.47 2.62 -7.82
C ASN A 89 12.60 2.17 -6.37
N GLY A 90 11.60 2.46 -5.54
CA GLY A 90 11.57 2.07 -4.14
C GLY A 90 10.48 2.79 -3.36
N LEU A 91 10.39 2.43 -2.09
CA LEU A 91 9.51 3.04 -1.11
C LEU A 91 10.35 3.55 0.06
N LEU A 92 10.22 4.84 0.37
CA LEU A 92 10.73 5.43 1.59
C LEU A 92 9.66 5.28 2.67
N LEU A 93 9.95 4.51 3.70
CA LEU A 93 9.05 4.32 4.83
C LEU A 93 9.49 5.22 5.98
N SER A 94 8.61 6.11 6.40
CA SER A 94 8.87 7.05 7.49
C SER A 94 9.03 6.34 8.84
N HIS A 95 8.10 5.44 9.19
CA HIS A 95 8.11 4.65 10.41
C HIS A 95 7.09 3.49 10.37
N ALA A 96 7.10 2.63 11.40
CA ALA A 96 6.36 1.36 11.43
C ALA A 96 4.95 1.44 12.03
N HIS A 97 4.24 2.57 11.92
CA HIS A 97 2.82 2.60 12.25
C HIS A 97 1.98 2.11 11.05
N MET A 98 0.86 1.46 11.33
CA MET A 98 0.02 0.81 10.30
C MET A 98 -0.58 1.80 9.29
N ASP A 99 -0.76 3.05 9.68
CA ASP A 99 -1.19 4.12 8.80
C ASP A 99 -0.09 4.65 7.86
N HIS A 100 1.12 4.10 7.97
CA HIS A 100 2.25 4.31 7.07
C HIS A 100 2.72 3.01 6.38
N CYS A 101 2.63 1.85 7.05
CA CYS A 101 3.12 0.58 6.52
C CYS A 101 2.04 -0.46 6.19
N GLY A 102 0.80 -0.26 6.61
CA GLY A 102 -0.22 -1.31 6.69
C GLY A 102 -0.66 -1.92 5.37
N ASN A 103 -0.35 -1.29 4.23
CA ASN A 103 -0.64 -1.82 2.89
C ASN A 103 0.62 -2.15 2.08
N ILE A 104 1.83 -2.00 2.64
CA ILE A 104 3.09 -2.26 1.92
C ILE A 104 3.16 -3.69 1.40
N GLY A 105 2.64 -4.66 2.16
CA GLY A 105 2.62 -6.07 1.78
C GLY A 105 1.82 -6.40 0.50
N LEU A 106 1.02 -5.45 -0.01
CA LEU A 106 0.26 -5.59 -1.26
C LEU A 106 1.11 -5.30 -2.51
N LEU A 107 2.22 -4.57 -2.36
CA LEU A 107 3.07 -4.13 -3.45
C LEU A 107 3.96 -5.27 -3.98
N LYS A 108 4.33 -5.22 -5.26
CA LYS A 108 5.30 -6.16 -5.86
C LYS A 108 6.57 -6.25 -5.00
N PRO A 109 7.12 -7.45 -4.75
CA PRO A 109 8.25 -7.63 -3.84
C PRO A 109 9.57 -7.02 -4.36
N ASP A 110 9.63 -6.70 -5.65
CA ASP A 110 10.83 -6.15 -6.29
C ASP A 110 11.11 -4.68 -5.91
N PHE A 111 10.16 -4.00 -5.26
CA PHE A 111 10.37 -2.63 -4.82
C PHE A 111 11.13 -2.60 -3.48
N PRO A 112 12.35 -2.02 -3.43
CA PRO A 112 13.10 -1.95 -2.19
C PRO A 112 12.40 -1.03 -1.19
N ILE A 113 12.32 -1.48 0.06
CA ILE A 113 11.85 -0.67 1.20
C ILE A 113 13.08 -0.06 1.87
N ILE A 114 13.12 1.26 1.92
CA ILE A 114 14.19 2.04 2.52
C ILE A 114 13.62 2.72 3.76
N ALA A 115 14.18 2.40 4.92
CA ALA A 115 13.75 2.95 6.20
C ALA A 115 14.91 2.97 7.19
N SER A 116 14.71 3.59 8.36
CA SER A 116 15.68 3.49 9.45
C SER A 116 15.84 2.05 9.95
N PRO A 117 17.01 1.65 10.49
CA PRO A 117 17.22 0.32 11.04
C PRO A 117 16.16 -0.06 12.09
N PHE A 118 15.74 0.92 12.91
CA PHE A 118 14.69 0.72 13.91
C PHE A 118 13.33 0.40 13.28
N THR A 119 12.95 1.09 12.20
CA THR A 119 11.72 0.83 11.46
C THR A 119 11.73 -0.56 10.84
N ILE A 120 12.83 -0.95 10.20
CA ILE A 120 12.97 -2.30 9.61
C ILE A 120 12.91 -3.38 10.69
N MET A 121 13.58 -3.19 11.83
CA MET A 121 13.51 -4.11 12.97
C MET A 121 12.08 -4.27 13.49
N LEU A 122 11.33 -3.17 13.65
CA LEU A 122 9.93 -3.24 14.07
C LEU A 122 9.05 -3.95 13.05
N LEU A 123 9.20 -3.67 11.75
CA LEU A 123 8.47 -4.40 10.71
C LEU A 123 8.75 -5.90 10.75
N LYS A 124 10.02 -6.29 10.94
CA LYS A 124 10.40 -7.70 11.07
C LYS A 124 9.80 -8.33 12.31
N ALA A 125 9.84 -7.64 13.45
CA ALA A 125 9.22 -8.11 14.69
C ALA A 125 7.70 -8.27 14.55
N MET A 126 7.02 -7.34 13.88
CA MET A 126 5.60 -7.46 13.54
C MET A 126 5.34 -8.71 12.70
N LEU A 127 6.12 -8.94 11.64
CA LEU A 127 5.99 -10.14 10.82
C LEU A 127 6.22 -11.43 11.63
N ASP A 128 7.28 -11.47 12.45
CA ASP A 128 7.65 -12.66 13.22
C ASP A 128 6.65 -13.01 14.32
N THR A 129 5.93 -12.01 14.82
CA THR A 129 4.91 -12.18 15.85
C THR A 129 3.49 -12.26 15.28
N SER A 130 3.29 -12.00 13.99
CA SER A 130 1.98 -11.99 13.32
C SER A 130 1.40 -13.37 13.02
N SER A 131 1.81 -14.40 13.76
CA SER A 131 1.40 -15.81 13.62
C SER A 131 -0.05 -15.96 13.12
N ALA A 132 -0.14 -16.60 11.96
CA ALA A 132 -1.31 -16.81 11.10
C ALA A 132 -2.51 -17.49 11.78
#